data_AF-A0A948RJY6-F1
#
_entry.id   AF-A0A948RJY6-F1
#
_cell.length_a   1.000
_cell.length_b   1.000
_cell.length_c   1.000
_cell.angle_alpha   90.00
_cell.angle_beta   90.00
_cell.angle_gamma   90.00
#
_symmetry.space_group_name_H-M   'P 1'
#
loop_
_entity.id
_entity.type
_entity.pdbx_description
1 polymer ?
#
loop_
_entity_poly.entity_id
_entity_poly.type
_entity_poly.pdbx_seq_one_letter_code
_entity_poly.pdbx_strand_id
1 'polypeptide(L)'
;YAKEREAFGVKIAQKQAIAFMLAEMATEIEAIRVLNWEAAWMLDSGNEDAFKHAYLAYTGAVDMAMTVTDRAVQILGGHGYIREHPVEMWMRNGRGFAMFTGLAIV
;
A
#
# COMPACT_ATOMS: atom_id res chain seq x y z
N TYR A 1 -14.15 -3.62 8.47
CA TYR A 1 -15.02 -3.57 7.27
C TYR A 1 -15.30 -4.94 6.63
N ALA A 2 -14.36 -5.59 5.93
CA ALA A 2 -14.67 -6.79 5.11
C ALA A 2 -15.26 -7.99 5.90
N LYS A 3 -14.89 -8.13 7.17
CA LYS A 3 -15.43 -9.16 8.07
C LYS A 3 -16.81 -8.80 8.66
N GLU A 4 -17.23 -7.55 8.57
CA GLU A 4 -18.47 -7.03 9.16
C GLU A 4 -19.56 -6.85 8.09
N ARG A 5 -19.18 -6.29 6.93
CA ARG A 5 -20.08 -6.02 5.81
C ARG A 5 -20.60 -7.33 5.23
N GLU A 6 -21.92 -7.42 5.10
CA GLU A 6 -22.62 -8.53 4.49
C GLU A 6 -23.21 -8.13 3.15
N ALA A 7 -23.03 -8.99 2.14
CA ALA A 7 -23.64 -8.83 0.83
C ALA A 7 -23.89 -10.21 0.22
N PHE A 8 -25.07 -10.39 -0.38
CA PHE A 8 -25.46 -11.68 -0.97
C PHE A 8 -25.34 -12.84 0.04
N GLY A 9 -25.86 -12.62 1.26
CA GLY A 9 -26.01 -13.62 2.32
C GLY A 9 -24.76 -14.06 3.07
N VAL A 10 -23.59 -13.45 2.81
CA VAL A 10 -22.34 -13.76 3.52
C VAL A 10 -21.49 -12.50 3.72
N LYS A 11 -20.55 -12.55 4.67
CA LYS A 11 -19.56 -11.48 4.85
C LYS A 11 -18.70 -11.36 3.59
N ILE A 12 -18.40 -10.14 3.17
CA ILE A 12 -17.67 -9.92 1.91
C ILE A 12 -16.25 -10.50 1.94
N ALA A 13 -15.64 -10.65 3.13
CA ALA A 13 -14.37 -11.36 3.30
C ALA A 13 -14.40 -12.83 2.86
N GLN A 14 -15.58 -13.46 2.77
CA GLN A 14 -15.74 -14.84 2.28
C GLN A 14 -15.83 -14.90 0.75
N LYS A 15 -15.95 -13.77 0.06
CA LYS A 15 -15.93 -13.72 -1.40
C LYS A 15 -14.49 -13.80 -1.87
N GLN A 16 -14.16 -14.81 -2.68
CA GLN A 16 -12.80 -15.11 -3.14
C GLN A 16 -12.06 -13.88 -3.70
N ALA A 17 -12.72 -13.07 -4.52
CA ALA A 17 -12.13 -11.85 -5.10
C ALA A 17 -11.67 -10.84 -4.03
N ILE A 18 -12.44 -10.67 -2.94
CA ILE A 18 -12.08 -9.79 -1.83
C ILE A 18 -10.96 -10.41 -1.00
N ALA A 19 -11.02 -11.72 -0.75
CA ALA A 19 -9.99 -12.44 -0.02
C ALA A 19 -8.63 -12.36 -0.73
N PHE A 20 -8.62 -12.55 -2.05
CA PHE A 20 -7.40 -12.43 -2.87
C PHE A 20 -6.87 -11.00 -2.89
N MET A 21 -7.73 -10.00 -3.09
CA MET A 21 -7.32 -8.61 -3.05
C MET A 21 -6.67 -8.23 -1.70
N LEU A 22 -7.24 -8.69 -0.57
CA LEU A 22 -6.67 -8.49 0.75
C LEU A 22 -5.32 -9.21 0.93
N ALA A 23 -5.21 -10.44 0.42
CA ALA A 23 -3.97 -11.22 0.49
C ALA A 23 -2.84 -10.59 -0.35
N GLU A 24 -3.15 -10.12 -1.56
CA GLU A 24 -2.22 -9.39 -2.43
C GLU A 24 -1.77 -8.09 -1.77
N MET A 25 -2.70 -7.30 -1.22
CA MET A 25 -2.35 -6.07 -0.49
C MET A 25 -1.41 -6.36 0.69
N ALA A 26 -1.68 -7.40 1.48
CA ALA A 26 -0.81 -7.79 2.59
C ALA A 26 0.58 -8.24 2.10
N THR A 27 0.62 -8.96 0.98
CA THR A 27 1.87 -9.45 0.37
C THR A 27 2.74 -8.28 -0.10
N GLU A 28 2.16 -7.31 -0.79
CA GLU A 28 2.89 -6.12 -1.25
C GLU A 28 3.43 -5.29 -0.08
N ILE A 29 2.63 -5.10 0.98
CA ILE A 29 3.06 -4.38 2.19
C ILE A 29 4.27 -5.05 2.84
N GLU A 30 4.24 -6.36 3.01
CA GLU A 30 5.35 -7.07 3.64
C GLU A 30 6.58 -7.14 2.73
N ALA A 31 6.41 -7.26 1.41
CA ALA A 31 7.52 -7.21 0.47
C ALA A 31 8.26 -5.86 0.55
N ILE A 32 7.54 -4.74 0.56
CA ILE A 32 8.13 -3.41 0.69
C ILE A 32 8.73 -3.19 2.08
N ARG A 33 8.11 -3.73 3.14
CA ARG A 33 8.67 -3.68 4.50
C ARG A 33 10.03 -4.37 4.56
N VAL A 34 10.16 -5.56 3.98
CA VAL A 34 11.43 -6.30 3.92
C VAL A 34 12.47 -5.51 3.12
N LEU A 35 12.12 -4.98 1.95
CA LEU A 35 13.05 -4.21 1.12
C LEU A 35 13.56 -2.93 1.82
N ASN A 36 12.70 -2.26 2.59
CA ASN A 36 13.10 -1.11 3.41
C ASN A 36 14.09 -1.51 4.51
N TRP A 37 13.83 -2.62 5.23
CA TRP A 37 14.74 -3.09 6.27
C TRP A 37 16.08 -3.56 5.71
N GLU A 38 16.07 -4.21 4.54
CA GLU A 38 17.29 -4.60 3.84
C GLU A 38 18.12 -3.38 3.44
N ALA A 39 17.48 -2.33 2.89
CA ALA A 39 18.15 -1.08 2.57
C ALA A 39 18.78 -0.40 3.81
N ALA A 40 18.05 -0.38 4.93
CA ALA A 40 18.56 0.16 6.20
C ALA A 40 19.74 -0.65 6.73
N TRP A 41 19.65 -1.97 6.72
CA TRP A 41 20.74 -2.85 7.13
C TRP A 41 21.98 -2.70 6.24
N MET A 42 21.80 -2.59 4.93
CA MET A 42 22.90 -2.33 3.99
C MET A 42 23.60 -1.02 4.31
N LEU A 43 22.83 0.03 4.60
CA LEU A 43 23.38 1.32 5.01
C LEU A 43 24.21 1.21 6.29
N ASP A 44 23.68 0.56 7.32
CA ASP A 44 24.36 0.36 8.61
C ASP A 44 25.63 -0.50 8.47
N SER A 45 25.65 -1.43 7.53
CA SER A 45 26.80 -2.30 7.25
C SER A 45 27.88 -1.66 6.35
N GLY A 46 27.66 -0.44 5.85
CA GLY A 46 28.58 0.24 4.95
C GLY A 46 28.62 -0.35 3.53
N ASN A 47 27.56 -1.03 3.10
CA ASN A 47 27.47 -1.59 1.75
C ASN A 47 27.29 -0.46 0.71
N GLU A 48 28.12 -0.46 -0.34
CA GLU A 48 28.10 0.54 -1.41
C GLU A 48 26.76 0.57 -2.19
N ASP A 49 26.04 -0.55 -2.23
CA ASP A 49 24.74 -0.68 -2.89
C ASP A 49 23.55 -0.18 -2.03
N ALA A 50 23.78 0.33 -0.80
CA ALA A 50 22.72 0.76 0.10
C ALA A 50 21.81 1.83 -0.51
N PHE A 51 22.38 2.81 -1.21
CA PHE A 51 21.61 3.88 -1.86
C PHE A 51 20.69 3.35 -2.96
N LYS A 52 21.15 2.36 -3.74
CA LYS A 52 20.34 1.71 -4.77
C LYS A 52 19.15 0.99 -4.15
N HIS A 53 19.36 0.24 -3.06
CA HIS A 53 18.29 -0.47 -2.37
C HIS A 53 17.30 0.50 -1.72
N ALA A 54 17.78 1.58 -1.11
CA ALA A 54 16.92 2.62 -0.55
C ALA A 54 16.04 3.27 -1.62
N TYR A 55 16.60 3.54 -2.81
CA TYR A 55 15.83 4.08 -3.93
C TYR A 55 14.75 3.10 -4.41
N LEU A 56 15.10 1.82 -4.60
CA LEU A 56 14.14 0.77 -4.99
C LEU A 56 13.03 0.60 -3.94
N ALA A 57 13.39 0.61 -2.66
CA ALA A 57 12.44 0.53 -1.56
C ALA A 57 11.47 1.71 -1.57
N TYR A 58 12.00 2.92 -1.80
CA TYR A 58 11.20 4.14 -1.88
C TYR A 58 10.23 4.14 -3.06
N THR A 59 10.72 3.90 -4.28
CA THR A 59 9.85 3.87 -5.47
C THR A 59 8.81 2.76 -5.39
N GLY A 60 9.21 1.57 -4.91
CA GLY A 60 8.30 0.46 -4.68
C GLY A 60 7.23 0.77 -3.63
N ALA A 61 7.60 1.49 -2.56
CA ALA A 61 6.64 1.92 -1.54
C ALA A 61 5.61 2.92 -2.07
N VAL A 62 6.02 3.83 -2.96
CA VAL A 62 5.12 4.79 -3.61
C VAL A 62 4.08 4.06 -4.47
N ASP A 63 4.53 3.15 -5.32
CA ASP A 63 3.64 2.38 -6.22
C ASP A 63 2.71 1.47 -5.43
N MET A 64 3.23 0.76 -4.43
CA MET A 64 2.43 -0.05 -3.50
C MET A 64 1.37 0.79 -2.79
N ALA A 65 1.73 1.97 -2.27
CA ALA A 65 0.78 2.82 -1.56
C ALA A 65 -0.41 3.20 -2.46
N MET A 66 -0.16 3.49 -3.74
CA MET A 66 -1.21 3.73 -4.72
C MET A 66 -2.12 2.50 -4.92
N THR A 67 -1.54 1.33 -5.15
CA THR A 67 -2.27 0.08 -5.37
C THR A 67 -3.11 -0.33 -4.16
N VAL A 68 -2.51 -0.32 -2.96
CA VAL A 68 -3.15 -0.74 -1.72
C VAL A 68 -4.31 0.19 -1.36
N THR A 69 -4.12 1.50 -1.49
CA THR A 69 -5.19 2.46 -1.15
C THR A 69 -6.35 2.42 -2.14
N ASP A 70 -6.08 2.23 -3.44
CA ASP A 70 -7.12 2.05 -4.47
C ASP A 70 -7.94 0.77 -4.22
N ARG A 71 -7.28 -0.36 -4.00
CA ARG A 71 -7.93 -1.63 -3.63
C ARG A 71 -8.74 -1.51 -2.33
N ALA A 72 -8.24 -0.77 -1.35
CA ALA A 72 -8.97 -0.53 -0.12
C ALA A 72 -10.27 0.26 -0.38
N VAL A 73 -10.25 1.31 -1.22
CA VAL A 73 -11.48 2.01 -1.66
C VAL A 73 -12.44 1.03 -2.32
N GLN A 74 -11.93 0.18 -3.22
CA GLN A 74 -12.74 -0.83 -3.93
C GLN A 74 -13.40 -1.84 -2.99
N ILE A 75 -12.70 -2.33 -1.95
CA ILE A 75 -13.25 -3.25 -0.94
C ILE A 75 -14.36 -2.58 -0.13
N LEU A 76 -14.23 -1.28 0.16
CA LEU A 76 -15.26 -0.52 0.86
C LEU A 76 -16.45 -0.15 -0.05
N GLY A 77 -16.26 -0.12 -1.38
CA GLY A 77 -17.27 0.30 -2.34
C GLY A 77 -17.63 1.77 -2.14
N GLY A 78 -18.92 2.11 -2.12
CA GLY A 78 -19.37 3.49 -1.88
C GLY A 78 -18.89 4.07 -0.54
N HIS A 79 -18.73 3.23 0.49
CA HIS A 79 -18.16 3.66 1.78
C HIS A 79 -16.68 4.07 1.67
N GLY A 80 -16.00 3.67 0.59
CA GLY A 80 -14.62 4.05 0.31
C GLY A 80 -14.46 5.47 -0.20
N TYR A 81 -15.56 6.15 -0.56
CA TYR A 81 -15.57 7.55 -1.04
C TYR A 81 -16.15 8.54 -0.04
N ILE A 82 -16.66 8.08 1.11
CA ILE A 82 -17.20 8.94 2.16
C ILE A 82 -16.20 9.07 3.31
N ARG A 83 -16.32 10.16 4.08
CA ARG A 83 -15.36 10.51 5.14
C ARG A 83 -15.50 9.72 6.44
N GLU A 84 -16.46 8.80 6.53
CA GLU A 84 -16.60 7.88 7.68
C GLU A 84 -15.44 6.89 7.76
N HIS A 85 -14.79 6.61 6.62
CA HIS A 85 -13.60 5.78 6.56
C HIS A 85 -12.42 6.60 6.02
N PRO A 86 -11.22 6.47 6.61
CA PRO A 86 -10.07 7.28 6.24
C PRO A 86 -9.46 6.91 4.87
N VAL A 87 -9.98 5.87 4.20
CA VAL A 87 -9.36 5.30 3.00
C VAL A 87 -9.33 6.27 1.82
N GLU A 88 -10.37 7.11 1.66
CA GLU A 88 -10.40 8.14 0.61
C GLU A 88 -9.26 9.15 0.82
N MET A 89 -9.02 9.53 2.07
CA MET A 89 -7.93 10.43 2.45
C MET A 89 -6.58 9.77 2.21
N TRP A 90 -6.43 8.49 2.55
CA TRP A 90 -5.18 7.75 2.30
C TRP A 90 -4.87 7.63 0.81
N MET A 91 -5.88 7.36 -0.03
CA MET A 91 -5.73 7.32 -1.49
C MET A 91 -5.29 8.69 -2.03
N ARG A 92 -5.93 9.79 -1.60
CA ARG A 92 -5.52 11.15 -1.99
C ARG A 92 -4.11 11.49 -1.53
N ASN A 93 -3.73 11.12 -0.31
CA ASN A 93 -2.39 11.35 0.22
C ASN A 93 -1.34 10.50 -0.52
N GLY A 94 -1.68 9.26 -0.86
CA GLY A 94 -0.83 8.35 -1.64
C GLY A 94 -0.40 8.95 -2.98
N ARG A 95 -1.33 9.63 -3.68
CA ARG A 95 -1.02 10.39 -4.91
C ARG A 95 0.03 11.47 -4.70
N GLY A 96 0.11 12.04 -3.49
CA GLY A 96 1.11 13.04 -3.13
C GLY A 96 2.53 12.47 -3.02
N PHE A 97 2.70 11.22 -2.57
CA PHE A 97 4.02 10.60 -2.43
C PHE A 97 4.76 10.47 -3.76
N ALA A 98 4.03 10.19 -4.84
CA ALA A 98 4.58 10.13 -6.20
C ALA A 98 5.02 11.48 -6.77
N MET A 99 4.61 12.60 -6.15
CA MET A 99 5.08 13.94 -6.53
C MET A 99 6.33 14.35 -5.73
N PHE A 100 6.50 13.85 -4.51
CA PHE A 100 7.66 14.18 -3.68
C PHE A 100 8.97 13.61 -4.21
N THR A 101 8.94 12.45 -4.86
CA THR A 101 10.05 11.92 -5.68
C THR A 101 10.59 12.98 -6.63
N GLY A 102 9.70 13.67 -7.37
CA GLY A 102 10.08 14.70 -8.34
C GLY A 102 10.61 15.98 -7.70
N LEU A 103 10.18 16.31 -6.48
CA LEU A 103 10.64 17.51 -5.77
C LEU A 103 12.05 17.32 -5.14
N ALA A 104 12.39 16.10 -4.72
CA ALA A 104 13.65 15.80 -4.04
C ALA A 104 14.84 15.54 -4.98
N ILE A 105 14.60 15.44 -6.30
CA ILE A 105 15.61 15.08 -7.32
C ILE A 105 16.06 16.31 -8.15
N VAL A 106 15.50 17.50 -7.91
CA VAL A 106 15.89 18.76 -8.59
C VAL A 106 16.75 19.63 -7.70
#